data_AF-A0A6V8QT67-F1
#
_entry.id   AF-A0A6V8QT67-F1
#
_cell.length_a   1.000
_cell.length_b   1.000
_cell.length_c   1.000
_cell.angle_alpha   90.00
_cell.angle_beta   90.00
_cell.angle_gamma   90.00
#
_symmetry.space_group_name_H-M   'P 1'
#
loop_
_entity.id
_entity.type
_entity.pdbx_description
1 polymer ?
#
loop_
_entity_poly.entity_id
_entity_poly.type
_entity_poly.pdbx_seq_one_letter_code
_entity_poly.pdbx_strand_id
1 'polypeptide(L)'
;MSDHTPTDWQVKGVAVAGYTVAVLAVILHNRHAYHFANVVGFIKISTLLFISITGFVVLGGHTRVKNPTANFQNSFQGKATAYGTTNSLYKIIFSYAGFENSFNVANEVRNPVKKIRRNGFIAICTVTVLYILTVVAYYSAVPKEDIVGGKLTVANLFFINVFGDSKGIRALNFLIAISAFGNLVAVLIGSSRVIRECGRQGVLPFTKFWVSTYPFGTALGPYLFKYVITLVMILAPPAGDAFNFITDLAVYPGSFFDFLMSVGLLIVRHKRKALNLPRPVFKAWDIAIYFSILKNLYLLIMPWYPPAGGATGGDVSFWYATYVVTSVGILVGCAAYFWLWVHGIPRLRGYKIREEVVTLDDGAKSHKLVKVPNSEIEEWDKKHDHSGRIITEAIDPVDEAQSKILIAGKDGTLSTTQ
;
A
#
# COMPACT_ATOMS: atom_id res chain seq x y z
N MET A 1 -26.54 11.59 24.66
CA MET A 1 -25.16 11.17 24.35
C MET A 1 -24.38 11.20 25.66
N SER A 2 -23.29 10.45 25.83
CA SER A 2 -22.34 10.80 26.89
C SER A 2 -21.67 12.10 26.44
N ASP A 3 -21.86 13.20 27.17
CA ASP A 3 -21.17 14.50 26.97
C ASP A 3 -19.65 14.43 27.24
N HIS A 4 -19.06 13.26 27.00
CA HIS A 4 -17.67 12.97 27.25
C HIS A 4 -16.87 13.25 25.99
N THR A 5 -16.15 14.36 25.98
CA THR A 5 -15.07 14.58 25.04
C THR A 5 -13.89 13.69 25.46
N PRO A 6 -13.53 12.66 24.69
CA PRO A 6 -12.43 11.77 25.06
C PRO A 6 -11.11 12.54 25.10
N THR A 7 -10.28 12.22 26.09
CA THR A 7 -8.91 12.74 26.16
C THR A 7 -8.04 12.13 25.06
N ASP A 8 -6.96 12.81 24.68
CA ASP A 8 -6.01 12.31 23.68
C ASP A 8 -5.51 10.89 23.98
N TRP A 9 -5.27 10.59 25.27
CA TRP A 9 -4.85 9.26 25.71
C TRP A 9 -5.94 8.21 25.58
N GLN A 10 -7.21 8.57 25.76
CA GLN A 10 -8.33 7.65 25.52
C GLN A 10 -8.45 7.32 24.02
N VAL A 11 -8.31 8.32 23.14
CA VAL A 11 -8.32 8.09 21.69
C VAL A 11 -7.14 7.20 21.26
N LYS A 12 -5.92 7.51 21.74
CA LYS A 12 -4.73 6.68 21.50
C LYS A 12 -4.88 5.27 22.05
N GLY A 13 -5.44 5.12 23.25
CA GLY A 13 -5.68 3.83 23.90
C GLY A 13 -6.65 2.94 23.08
N VAL A 14 -7.74 3.52 22.59
CA VAL A 14 -8.69 2.81 21.71
C VAL A 14 -8.01 2.40 20.40
N ALA A 15 -7.18 3.27 19.80
CA ALA A 15 -6.43 2.94 18.59
C ALA A 15 -5.44 1.78 18.82
N VAL A 16 -4.69 1.79 19.92
CA VAL A 16 -3.79 0.69 20.31
C VAL A 16 -4.55 -0.60 20.53
N ALA A 17 -5.65 -0.57 21.28
CA ALA A 17 -6.47 -1.75 21.55
C ALA A 17 -7.05 -2.33 20.25
N GLY A 18 -7.67 -1.50 19.40
CA GLY A 18 -8.23 -1.92 18.13
C GLY A 18 -7.18 -2.51 17.19
N TYR A 19 -6.00 -1.91 17.13
CA TYR A 19 -4.90 -2.41 16.32
C TYR A 19 -4.30 -3.72 16.87
N THR A 20 -4.19 -3.85 18.20
CA THR A 20 -3.77 -5.10 18.86
C THR A 20 -4.72 -6.25 18.52
N VAL A 21 -6.03 -6.01 18.59
CA VAL A 21 -7.05 -6.99 18.21
C VAL A 21 -6.92 -7.37 16.74
N ALA A 22 -6.68 -6.41 15.84
CA ALA A 22 -6.47 -6.70 14.42
C ALA A 22 -5.24 -7.58 14.18
N VAL A 23 -4.12 -7.30 14.86
CA VAL A 23 -2.90 -8.10 14.76
C VAL A 23 -3.11 -9.52 15.29
N LEU A 24 -3.72 -9.68 16.46
CA LEU A 24 -4.04 -10.99 17.02
C LEU A 24 -4.97 -11.80 16.10
N ALA A 25 -6.00 -11.16 15.52
CA ALA A 25 -6.92 -11.82 14.61
C ALA A 25 -6.22 -12.38 13.36
N VAL A 26 -5.29 -11.61 12.79
CA VAL A 26 -4.53 -12.02 11.59
C VAL A 26 -3.48 -13.07 11.93
N ILE A 27 -2.81 -12.97 13.07
CA ILE A 27 -1.83 -13.98 13.52
C ILE A 27 -2.48 -15.35 13.72
N LEU A 28 -3.66 -15.38 14.34
CA LEU A 28 -4.32 -16.63 14.72
C LEU A 28 -5.06 -17.30 13.55
N HIS A 29 -5.70 -16.54 12.65
CA HIS A 29 -6.58 -17.11 11.61
C HIS A 29 -6.53 -16.33 10.28
N ASN A 30 -5.42 -16.46 9.53
CA ASN A 30 -5.25 -15.80 8.23
C ASN A 30 -6.38 -16.08 7.20
N ARG A 31 -6.92 -17.30 7.14
CA ARG A 31 -7.98 -17.66 6.18
C ARG A 31 -9.29 -16.91 6.45
N HIS A 32 -9.70 -16.79 7.71
CA HIS A 32 -10.92 -16.06 8.07
C HIS A 32 -10.74 -14.55 7.90
N ALA A 33 -9.53 -14.04 8.06
CA ALA A 33 -9.22 -12.63 7.83
C ALA A 33 -9.50 -12.20 6.37
N TYR A 34 -9.26 -13.07 5.38
CA TYR A 34 -9.64 -12.79 3.98
C TYR A 34 -11.15 -12.75 3.77
N HIS A 35 -11.89 -13.72 4.31
CA HIS A 35 -13.35 -13.72 4.22
C HIS A 35 -13.94 -12.49 4.89
N PHE A 36 -13.42 -12.13 6.07
CA PHE A 36 -13.79 -10.92 6.78
C PHE A 36 -13.53 -9.66 5.95
N ALA A 37 -12.32 -9.52 5.37
CA ALA A 37 -11.98 -8.38 4.52
C ALA A 37 -12.92 -8.26 3.30
N ASN A 38 -13.31 -9.38 2.68
CA ASN A 38 -14.24 -9.39 1.56
C ASN A 38 -15.66 -8.97 1.98
N VAL A 39 -16.17 -9.49 3.10
CA VAL A 39 -17.48 -9.10 3.65
C VAL A 39 -17.50 -7.61 3.99
N VAL A 40 -16.46 -7.12 4.66
CA VAL A 40 -16.34 -5.69 4.96
C VAL A 40 -16.25 -4.87 3.66
N GLY A 41 -15.52 -5.35 2.65
CA GLY A 41 -15.46 -4.71 1.33
C GLY A 41 -16.83 -4.54 0.68
N PHE A 42 -17.67 -5.58 0.71
CA PHE A 42 -19.06 -5.49 0.22
C PHE A 42 -19.86 -4.46 0.99
N ILE A 43 -19.79 -4.48 2.33
CA ILE A 43 -20.46 -3.51 3.20
C ILE A 43 -20.03 -2.08 2.86
N LYS A 44 -18.74 -1.83 2.60
CA LYS A 44 -18.23 -0.51 2.21
C LYS A 44 -18.86 -0.01 0.92
N ILE A 45 -18.90 -0.85 -0.11
CA ILE A 45 -19.50 -0.49 -1.41
C ILE A 45 -20.99 -0.20 -1.24
N SER A 46 -21.73 -1.05 -0.53
CA SER A 46 -23.15 -0.84 -0.23
C SER A 46 -23.39 0.46 0.54
N THR A 47 -22.51 0.81 1.47
CA THR A 47 -22.57 2.06 2.24
C THR A 47 -22.38 3.29 1.33
N LEU A 48 -21.38 3.27 0.46
CA LEU A 48 -21.13 4.37 -0.49
C LEU A 48 -22.29 4.52 -1.47
N LEU A 49 -22.86 3.42 -1.95
CA LEU A 49 -24.03 3.44 -2.81
C LEU A 49 -25.25 4.04 -2.10
N PHE A 50 -25.48 3.65 -0.84
CA PHE A 50 -26.56 4.19 -0.03
C PHE A 50 -26.42 5.71 0.23
N ILE A 51 -25.21 6.17 0.56
CA ILE A 51 -24.90 7.61 0.69
C ILE A 51 -25.14 8.33 -0.64
N SER A 52 -24.67 7.76 -1.75
CA SER A 52 -24.84 8.34 -3.09
C SER A 52 -26.32 8.50 -3.47
N ILE A 53 -27.14 7.46 -3.28
CA ILE A 53 -28.58 7.50 -3.55
C ILE A 53 -29.25 8.54 -2.65
N THR A 54 -28.90 8.56 -1.37
CA THR A 54 -29.45 9.52 -0.41
C THR A 54 -29.08 10.96 -0.79
N GLY A 55 -27.87 11.20 -1.29
CA GLY A 55 -27.45 12.49 -1.82
C GLY A 55 -28.33 13.01 -2.96
N PHE A 56 -28.75 12.12 -3.87
CA PHE A 56 -29.72 12.47 -4.92
C PHE A 56 -31.11 12.76 -4.37
N VAL A 57 -31.57 12.01 -3.36
CA VAL A 57 -32.86 12.27 -2.69
C VAL A 57 -32.84 13.64 -1.98
N VAL A 58 -31.71 14.00 -1.35
CA VAL A 58 -31.48 15.33 -0.75
C VAL A 58 -31.52 16.43 -1.80
N LEU A 59 -30.81 16.26 -2.93
CA LEU A 59 -30.83 17.22 -4.04
C LEU A 59 -32.23 17.38 -4.66
N GLY A 60 -33.01 16.31 -4.67
CA GLY A 60 -34.42 16.33 -5.10
C GLY A 60 -35.38 17.01 -4.11
N GLY A 61 -34.91 17.50 -2.96
CA GLY A 61 -35.73 18.21 -1.97
C GLY A 61 -36.61 17.31 -1.10
N HIS A 62 -36.43 15.99 -1.11
CA HIS A 62 -37.27 15.03 -0.39
C HIS A 62 -36.76 14.75 1.04
N THR A 63 -36.03 15.68 1.65
CA THR A 63 -35.42 15.51 2.99
C THR A 63 -35.58 16.77 3.83
N ARG A 64 -35.06 16.75 5.07
CA ARG A 64 -35.10 17.88 6.00
C ARG A 64 -34.11 19.00 5.67
N VAL A 65 -33.20 18.78 4.71
CA VAL A 65 -32.18 19.74 4.30
C VAL A 65 -32.85 20.88 3.52
N LYS A 66 -32.78 22.11 4.05
CA LYS A 66 -33.49 23.26 3.47
C LYS A 66 -32.92 23.74 2.13
N ASN A 67 -31.59 23.85 2.02
CA ASN A 67 -30.90 24.42 0.86
C ASN A 67 -29.85 23.47 0.28
N PRO A 68 -30.26 22.39 -0.40
CA PRO A 68 -29.34 21.33 -0.83
C PRO A 68 -28.39 21.75 -1.97
N THR A 69 -28.64 22.89 -2.62
CA THR A 69 -27.80 23.41 -3.71
C THR A 69 -26.82 24.50 -3.26
N ALA A 70 -26.82 24.90 -1.99
CA ALA A 70 -26.07 26.07 -1.49
C ALA A 70 -24.57 26.00 -1.81
N ASN A 71 -23.94 24.85 -1.55
CA ASN A 71 -22.51 24.65 -1.82
C ASN A 71 -22.15 24.62 -3.32
N PHE A 72 -23.13 24.41 -4.20
CA PHE A 72 -22.90 24.28 -5.64
C PHE A 72 -22.97 25.62 -6.39
N GLN A 73 -23.67 26.62 -5.85
CA GLN A 73 -23.91 27.91 -6.53
C GLN A 73 -22.62 28.70 -6.80
N ASN A 74 -21.67 28.67 -5.86
CA ASN A 74 -20.40 29.40 -5.96
C ASN A 74 -19.20 28.47 -5.71
N SER A 75 -19.21 27.30 -6.35
CA SER A 75 -18.24 26.20 -6.10
C SER A 75 -16.77 26.61 -6.28
N PHE A 76 -16.47 27.56 -7.17
CA PHE A 76 -15.11 28.04 -7.45
C PHE A 76 -14.74 29.32 -6.68
N GLN A 77 -15.59 29.76 -5.75
CA GLN A 77 -15.32 30.96 -4.97
C GLN A 77 -14.18 30.72 -3.98
N GLY A 78 -13.16 31.59 -4.06
CA GLY A 78 -11.94 31.53 -3.27
C GLY A 78 -10.70 31.69 -4.15
N LYS A 79 -9.51 31.59 -3.54
CA LYS A 79 -8.24 31.54 -4.26
C LYS A 79 -7.53 30.24 -3.92
N ALA A 80 -7.24 29.44 -4.95
CA ALA A 80 -6.42 28.24 -4.79
C ALA A 80 -4.98 28.66 -4.51
N THR A 81 -4.46 28.33 -3.33
CA THR A 81 -3.04 28.52 -3.00
C THR A 81 -2.24 27.30 -3.46
N ALA A 82 -0.96 27.50 -3.78
CA ALA A 82 -0.07 26.40 -4.14
C ALA A 82 -0.03 25.30 -3.07
N TYR A 83 0.06 25.70 -1.80
CA TYR A 83 0.01 24.79 -0.65
C TYR A 83 -1.34 24.08 -0.53
N GLY A 84 -2.48 24.80 -0.59
CA GLY A 84 -3.81 24.21 -0.46
C GLY A 84 -4.13 23.18 -1.55
N THR A 85 -3.72 23.46 -2.79
CA THR A 85 -3.83 22.52 -3.92
C THR A 85 -2.96 21.28 -3.70
N THR A 86 -1.72 21.47 -3.23
CA THR A 86 -0.80 20.37 -2.93
C THR A 86 -1.36 19.48 -1.82
N ASN A 87 -1.82 20.07 -0.71
CA ASN A 87 -2.39 19.32 0.40
C ASN A 87 -3.65 18.55 -0.03
N SER A 88 -4.54 19.19 -0.79
CA SER A 88 -5.75 18.53 -1.33
C SER A 88 -5.38 17.34 -2.21
N LEU A 89 -4.36 17.49 -3.08
CA LEU A 89 -3.88 16.41 -3.93
C LEU A 89 -3.30 15.25 -3.12
N TYR A 90 -2.58 15.53 -2.04
CA TYR A 90 -2.07 14.53 -1.10
C TYR A 90 -3.21 13.70 -0.48
N LYS A 91 -4.25 14.35 0.06
CA LYS A 91 -5.40 13.64 0.64
C LYS A 91 -6.19 12.85 -0.41
N ILE A 92 -6.30 13.36 -1.64
CA ILE A 92 -6.93 12.65 -2.77
C ILE A 92 -6.12 11.38 -3.09
N ILE A 93 -4.80 11.49 -3.26
CA ILE A 93 -3.94 10.33 -3.57
C ILE A 93 -4.04 9.29 -2.46
N PHE A 94 -3.98 9.72 -1.20
CA PHE A 94 -4.15 8.83 -0.05
C PHE A 94 -5.50 8.09 -0.10
N SER A 95 -6.58 8.76 -0.51
CA SER A 95 -7.93 8.17 -0.58
C SER A 95 -8.06 7.05 -1.62
N TYR A 96 -7.22 7.07 -2.66
CA TYR A 96 -7.17 6.03 -3.71
C TYR A 96 -6.05 4.99 -3.50
N ALA A 97 -5.22 5.14 -2.45
CA ALA A 97 -4.18 4.18 -2.14
C ALA A 97 -4.76 2.82 -1.70
N GLY A 98 -3.97 1.76 -1.88
CA GLY A 98 -4.30 0.40 -1.47
C GLY A 98 -4.69 -0.52 -2.62
N PHE A 99 -4.92 -0.02 -3.84
CA PHE A 99 -5.16 -0.86 -5.02
C PHE A 99 -3.95 -1.75 -5.33
N GLU A 100 -2.75 -1.29 -4.97
CA GLU A 100 -1.50 -1.99 -5.12
C GLU A 100 -1.42 -3.28 -4.31
N ASN A 101 -2.22 -3.42 -3.24
CA ASN A 101 -2.28 -4.67 -2.47
C ASN A 101 -2.77 -5.86 -3.30
N SER A 102 -3.49 -5.62 -4.39
CA SER A 102 -3.88 -6.67 -5.33
C SER A 102 -2.67 -7.32 -6.03
N PHE A 103 -1.56 -6.59 -6.20
CA PHE A 103 -0.32 -7.14 -6.76
C PHE A 103 0.43 -8.03 -5.75
N ASN A 104 0.30 -7.76 -4.44
CA ASN A 104 0.92 -8.58 -3.38
C ASN A 104 0.36 -10.01 -3.33
N VAL A 105 -0.84 -10.23 -3.89
CA VAL A 105 -1.49 -11.54 -3.99
C VAL A 105 -1.56 -12.05 -5.43
N ALA A 106 -0.82 -11.44 -6.37
CA ALA A 106 -0.91 -11.76 -7.79
C ALA A 106 -0.58 -13.24 -8.09
N ASN A 107 0.30 -13.87 -7.31
CA ASN A 107 0.65 -15.30 -7.46
C ASN A 107 -0.52 -16.25 -7.14
N GLU A 108 -1.53 -15.80 -6.38
CA GLU A 108 -2.73 -16.57 -6.07
C GLU A 108 -3.85 -16.36 -7.11
N VAL A 109 -3.69 -15.39 -8.00
CA VAL A 109 -4.70 -15.03 -9.00
C VAL A 109 -4.48 -15.83 -10.29
N ARG A 110 -5.45 -16.67 -10.67
CA ARG A 110 -5.44 -17.37 -11.97
C ARG A 110 -5.40 -16.36 -13.13
N ASN A 111 -4.37 -16.46 -14.00
CA ASN A 111 -4.11 -15.52 -15.10
C ASN A 111 -4.00 -14.05 -14.61
N PRO A 112 -2.97 -13.73 -13.80
CA PRO A 112 -2.89 -12.47 -13.07
C PRO A 112 -2.83 -11.26 -13.99
N VAL A 113 -2.04 -11.32 -15.07
CA VAL A 113 -1.87 -10.21 -16.02
C VAL A 113 -3.21 -9.76 -16.62
N LYS A 114 -4.04 -10.71 -17.08
CA LYS A 114 -5.34 -10.39 -17.71
C LYS A 114 -6.38 -9.97 -16.67
N LYS A 115 -6.45 -10.68 -15.54
CA LYS A 115 -7.48 -10.44 -14.51
C LYS A 115 -7.22 -9.18 -13.70
N ILE A 116 -6.00 -8.96 -13.23
CA ILE A 116 -5.66 -7.75 -12.45
C ILE A 116 -5.85 -6.51 -13.31
N ARG A 117 -5.44 -6.54 -14.59
CA ARG A 117 -5.66 -5.42 -15.51
C ARG A 117 -7.15 -5.07 -15.66
N ARG A 118 -7.99 -6.07 -15.97
CA ARG A 118 -9.42 -5.84 -16.22
C ARG A 118 -10.16 -5.47 -14.93
N ASN A 119 -10.02 -6.29 -13.90
CA ASN A 119 -10.76 -6.13 -12.66
C ASN A 119 -10.23 -4.94 -11.86
N GLY A 120 -8.93 -4.65 -11.91
CA GLY A 120 -8.34 -3.47 -11.29
C GLY A 120 -8.84 -2.18 -11.94
N PHE A 121 -8.92 -2.13 -13.27
CA PHE A 121 -9.50 -0.98 -13.97
C PHE A 121 -10.97 -0.77 -13.60
N ILE A 122 -11.79 -1.83 -13.62
CA ILE A 122 -13.20 -1.76 -13.21
C ILE A 122 -13.31 -1.27 -11.77
N ALA A 123 -12.52 -1.84 -10.85
CA ALA A 123 -12.54 -1.47 -9.44
C ALA A 123 -12.21 0.02 -9.23
N ILE A 124 -11.13 0.53 -9.85
CA ILE A 124 -10.76 1.94 -9.75
C ILE A 124 -11.86 2.82 -10.33
N CYS A 125 -12.38 2.53 -11.52
CA CYS A 125 -13.47 3.32 -12.12
C CYS A 125 -14.73 3.34 -11.26
N THR A 126 -15.15 2.19 -10.72
CA THR A 126 -16.31 2.10 -9.83
C THR A 126 -16.11 2.93 -8.57
N VAL A 127 -14.94 2.83 -7.93
CA VAL A 127 -14.61 3.61 -6.73
C VAL A 127 -14.56 5.10 -7.05
N THR A 128 -13.99 5.50 -8.19
CA THR A 128 -13.98 6.90 -8.63
C THR A 128 -15.38 7.48 -8.72
N VAL A 129 -16.31 6.78 -9.38
CA VAL A 129 -17.70 7.23 -9.50
C VAL A 129 -18.35 7.33 -8.12
N LEU A 130 -18.23 6.29 -7.28
CA LEU A 130 -18.83 6.29 -5.95
C LEU A 130 -18.26 7.41 -5.05
N TYR A 131 -16.96 7.69 -5.12
CA TYR A 131 -16.34 8.76 -4.36
C TYR A 131 -16.83 10.14 -4.81
N ILE A 132 -16.92 10.39 -6.12
CA ILE A 132 -17.48 11.64 -6.64
C ILE A 132 -18.93 11.80 -6.18
N LEU A 133 -19.76 10.76 -6.31
CA LEU A 133 -21.15 10.79 -5.86
C LEU A 133 -21.28 11.01 -4.35
N THR A 134 -20.38 10.43 -3.55
CA THR A 134 -20.34 10.62 -2.10
C THR A 134 -19.97 12.07 -1.74
N VAL A 135 -19.01 12.68 -2.43
CA VAL A 135 -18.65 14.10 -2.24
C VAL A 135 -19.84 15.00 -2.61
N VAL A 136 -20.52 14.72 -3.73
CA VAL A 136 -21.74 15.44 -4.12
C VAL A 136 -22.83 15.29 -3.05
N ALA A 137 -23.03 14.09 -2.50
CA ALA A 137 -23.98 13.84 -1.41
C ALA A 137 -23.62 14.65 -0.15
N TYR A 138 -22.35 14.66 0.25
CA TYR A 138 -21.90 15.44 1.41
C TYR A 138 -22.12 16.94 1.20
N TYR A 139 -21.79 17.47 0.03
CA TYR A 139 -22.00 18.88 -0.27
C TYR A 139 -23.47 19.24 -0.44
N SER A 140 -24.36 18.28 -0.72
CA SER A 140 -25.80 18.57 -0.76
C SER A 140 -26.45 18.62 0.62
N ALA A 141 -25.90 17.96 1.63
CA ALA A 141 -26.52 17.90 2.96
C ALA A 141 -25.78 18.67 4.06
N VAL A 142 -24.48 18.96 3.89
CA VAL A 142 -23.64 19.57 4.95
C VAL A 142 -23.17 20.96 4.51
N PRO A 143 -23.46 22.02 5.28
CA PRO A 143 -22.94 23.37 5.03
C PRO A 143 -21.40 23.40 5.00
N LYS A 144 -20.82 24.26 4.15
CA LYS A 144 -19.36 24.40 4.01
C LYS A 144 -18.67 24.73 5.32
N GLU A 145 -19.30 25.57 6.14
CA GLU A 145 -18.78 26.01 7.44
C GLU A 145 -18.59 24.83 8.39
N ASP A 146 -19.54 23.88 8.38
CA ASP A 146 -19.49 22.67 9.20
C ASP A 146 -18.45 21.67 8.67
N ILE A 147 -18.21 21.63 7.36
CA ILE A 147 -17.16 20.79 6.76
C ILE A 147 -15.77 21.30 7.14
N VAL A 148 -15.56 22.62 7.15
CA VAL A 148 -14.26 23.24 7.45
C VAL A 148 -14.00 23.33 8.96
N GLY A 149 -15.02 23.64 9.76
CA GLY A 149 -14.91 23.83 11.21
C GLY A 149 -15.26 22.61 12.06
N GLY A 150 -15.76 21.53 11.45
CA GLY A 150 -16.32 20.38 12.17
C GLY A 150 -15.27 19.49 12.83
N LYS A 151 -15.49 19.16 14.11
CA LYS A 151 -14.73 18.10 14.83
C LYS A 151 -15.21 16.68 14.49
N LEU A 152 -16.38 16.56 13.85
CA LEU A 152 -16.98 15.29 13.44
C LEU A 152 -16.64 14.98 11.99
N THR A 153 -16.66 13.70 11.63
CA THR A 153 -16.51 13.31 10.22
C THR A 153 -17.66 13.86 9.39
N VAL A 154 -17.38 14.24 8.14
CA VAL A 154 -18.39 14.75 7.20
C VAL A 154 -19.53 13.74 7.01
N ALA A 155 -19.21 12.44 7.06
CA ALA A 155 -20.21 11.38 7.07
C ALA A 155 -21.19 11.54 8.24
N ASN A 156 -20.69 11.69 9.47
CA ASN A 156 -21.56 11.84 10.64
C ASN A 156 -22.48 13.07 10.52
N LEU A 157 -21.93 14.21 10.08
CA LEU A 157 -22.70 15.44 9.82
C LEU A 157 -23.78 15.24 8.75
N PHE A 158 -23.45 14.55 7.65
CA PHE A 158 -24.41 14.20 6.61
C PHE A 158 -25.60 13.43 7.18
N PHE A 159 -25.34 12.41 8.01
CA PHE A 159 -26.40 11.59 8.57
C PHE A 159 -27.26 12.33 9.60
N ILE A 160 -26.66 13.18 10.43
CA ILE A 160 -27.39 14.05 11.36
C ILE A 160 -28.33 14.97 10.57
N ASN A 161 -27.83 15.61 9.52
CA ASN A 161 -28.61 16.58 8.75
C ASN A 161 -29.74 15.94 7.94
N VAL A 162 -29.54 14.73 7.41
CA VAL A 162 -30.54 14.04 6.58
C VAL A 162 -31.57 13.30 7.43
N PHE A 163 -31.14 12.53 8.44
CA PHE A 163 -32.00 11.61 9.19
C PHE A 163 -32.38 12.10 10.59
N GLY A 164 -31.73 13.17 11.08
CA GLY A 164 -31.88 13.64 12.46
C GLY A 164 -31.18 12.76 13.50
N ASP A 165 -31.13 13.23 14.74
CA ASP A 165 -30.47 12.52 15.83
C ASP A 165 -31.27 11.27 16.23
N SER A 166 -30.82 10.08 15.80
CA SER A 166 -31.54 8.82 15.95
C SER A 166 -30.61 7.63 16.16
N LYS A 167 -31.18 6.48 16.52
CA LYS A 167 -30.45 5.19 16.62
C LYS A 167 -29.68 4.84 15.33
N GLY A 168 -30.10 5.36 14.17
CA GLY A 168 -29.43 5.14 12.88
C GLY A 168 -28.00 5.68 12.82
N ILE A 169 -27.69 6.78 13.52
CA ILE A 169 -26.33 7.36 13.56
C ILE A 169 -25.35 6.42 14.28
N ARG A 170 -25.80 5.70 15.32
CA ARG A 170 -24.96 4.73 16.03
C ARG A 170 -24.59 3.55 15.14
N ALA A 171 -25.57 3.02 14.40
CA ALA A 171 -25.35 1.93 13.45
C ALA A 171 -24.37 2.36 12.35
N LEU A 172 -24.46 3.59 11.87
CA LEU A 172 -23.50 4.14 10.92
C LEU A 172 -22.09 4.27 11.51
N ASN A 173 -21.93 4.89 12.68
CA ASN A 173 -20.61 5.05 13.29
C ASN A 173 -19.93 3.69 13.52
N PHE A 174 -20.73 2.67 13.87
CA PHE A 174 -20.28 1.29 13.94
C PHE A 174 -19.86 0.74 12.56
N LEU A 175 -20.62 1.02 11.49
CA LEU A 175 -20.29 0.64 10.12
C LEU A 175 -18.98 1.27 9.64
N ILE A 176 -18.76 2.55 9.95
CA ILE A 176 -17.53 3.29 9.66
C ILE A 176 -16.36 2.66 10.43
N ALA A 177 -16.55 2.32 11.71
CA ALA A 177 -15.53 1.67 12.52
C ALA A 177 -15.17 0.27 11.97
N ILE A 178 -16.17 -0.55 11.60
CA ILE A 178 -15.95 -1.84 10.94
C ILE A 178 -15.20 -1.66 9.62
N SER A 179 -15.56 -0.65 8.83
CA SER A 179 -14.88 -0.33 7.58
C SER A 179 -13.39 -0.02 7.80
N ALA A 180 -13.09 0.84 8.78
CA ALA A 180 -11.71 1.16 9.15
C ALA A 180 -10.97 -0.08 9.66
N PHE A 181 -11.60 -0.89 10.51
CA PHE A 181 -11.02 -2.12 11.04
C PHE A 181 -10.72 -3.16 9.94
N GLY A 182 -11.64 -3.37 9.00
CA GLY A 182 -11.40 -4.25 7.85
C GLY A 182 -10.27 -3.76 6.95
N ASN A 183 -10.08 -2.43 6.83
CA ASN A 183 -8.91 -1.88 6.14
C ASN A 183 -7.61 -2.23 6.87
N LEU A 184 -7.57 -2.08 8.20
CA LEU A 184 -6.40 -2.44 9.02
C LEU A 184 -6.02 -3.91 8.82
N VAL A 185 -6.99 -4.81 8.86
CA VAL A 185 -6.78 -6.26 8.62
C VAL A 185 -6.22 -6.51 7.22
N ALA A 186 -6.80 -5.92 6.17
CA ALA A 186 -6.34 -6.11 4.80
C ALA A 186 -4.90 -5.61 4.57
N VAL A 187 -4.56 -4.43 5.12
CA VAL A 187 -3.22 -3.84 5.02
C VAL A 187 -2.19 -4.65 5.81
N LEU A 188 -2.55 -5.15 7.01
CA LEU A 188 -1.68 -6.02 7.81
C LEU A 188 -1.27 -7.28 7.03
N ILE A 189 -2.22 -7.92 6.36
CA ILE A 189 -1.97 -9.11 5.53
C ILE A 189 -1.04 -8.79 4.35
N GLY A 190 -1.30 -7.70 3.63
CA GLY A 190 -0.49 -7.33 2.47
C GLY A 190 0.95 -6.95 2.85
N SER A 191 1.09 -6.09 3.86
CA SER A 191 2.38 -5.58 4.30
C SER A 191 3.28 -6.65 4.94
N SER A 192 2.72 -7.57 5.73
CA SER A 192 3.50 -8.65 6.34
C SER A 192 4.14 -9.57 5.29
N ARG A 193 3.43 -9.83 4.18
CA ARG A 193 3.94 -10.62 3.05
C ARG A 193 5.10 -9.95 2.34
N VAL A 194 5.00 -8.65 2.08
CA VAL A 194 6.08 -7.87 1.48
C VAL A 194 7.32 -7.89 2.38
N ILE A 195 7.15 -7.62 3.68
CA ILE A 195 8.26 -7.65 4.65
C ILE A 195 8.89 -9.04 4.74
N ARG A 196 8.07 -10.10 4.77
CA ARG A 196 8.53 -11.50 4.75
C ARG A 196 9.35 -11.78 3.49
N GLU A 197 8.89 -11.34 2.33
CA GLU A 197 9.57 -11.54 1.06
C GLU A 197 10.91 -10.80 0.98
N CYS A 198 10.97 -9.56 1.48
CA CYS A 198 12.24 -8.84 1.65
C CYS A 198 13.20 -9.58 2.58
N GLY A 199 12.70 -10.13 3.69
CA GLY A 199 13.48 -10.97 4.59
C GLY A 199 13.96 -12.27 3.94
N ARG A 200 13.10 -12.90 3.13
CA ARG A 200 13.38 -14.13 2.38
C ARG A 200 14.48 -13.94 1.36
N GLN A 201 14.54 -12.78 0.70
CA GLN A 201 15.62 -12.41 -0.23
C GLN A 201 16.94 -12.07 0.49
N GLY A 202 16.96 -12.09 1.83
CA GLY A 202 18.16 -11.82 2.63
C GLY A 202 18.51 -10.35 2.76
N VAL A 203 17.69 -9.43 2.23
CA VAL A 203 17.89 -7.97 2.34
C VAL A 203 17.89 -7.53 3.81
N LEU A 204 17.15 -8.23 4.66
CA LEU A 204 17.08 -7.98 6.10
C LEU A 204 17.97 -8.97 6.89
N PRO A 205 18.63 -8.50 7.97
CA PRO A 205 19.40 -9.36 8.86
C PRO A 205 18.48 -10.36 9.56
N PHE A 206 19.02 -11.51 9.98
CA PHE A 206 18.27 -12.55 10.69
C PHE A 206 17.10 -13.14 9.88
N THR A 207 17.37 -13.64 8.67
CA THR A 207 16.38 -14.25 7.75
C THR A 207 15.38 -15.20 8.45
N LYS A 208 15.84 -16.01 9.42
CA LYS A 208 14.97 -16.92 10.19
C LYS A 208 13.84 -16.19 10.91
N PHE A 209 14.08 -15.01 11.49
CA PHE A 209 13.05 -14.22 12.17
C PHE A 209 11.94 -13.75 11.21
N TRP A 210 12.31 -13.35 9.99
CA TRP A 210 11.37 -12.82 9.01
C TRP A 210 10.55 -13.91 8.30
N VAL A 211 11.16 -15.06 8.06
CA VAL A 211 10.58 -16.12 7.22
C VAL A 211 9.81 -17.17 8.03
N SER A 212 10.17 -17.36 9.33
CA SER A 212 9.55 -18.36 10.19
C SER A 212 8.03 -18.16 10.32
N THR A 213 7.28 -19.25 10.16
CA THR A 213 5.82 -19.31 10.28
C THR A 213 5.35 -20.06 11.52
N TYR A 214 6.26 -20.56 12.35
CA TYR A 214 5.93 -21.27 13.58
C TYR A 214 5.50 -20.30 14.70
N PRO A 215 4.49 -20.62 15.52
CA PRO A 215 3.68 -21.85 15.55
C PRO A 215 2.37 -21.80 14.74
N PHE A 216 1.85 -20.61 14.41
CA PHE A 216 0.46 -20.45 13.90
C PHE A 216 0.32 -20.56 12.37
N GLY A 217 1.40 -20.89 11.65
CA GLY A 217 1.42 -20.87 10.18
C GLY A 217 1.47 -19.45 9.59
N THR A 218 1.73 -18.44 10.42
CA THR A 218 1.81 -17.02 10.04
C THR A 218 3.17 -16.44 10.40
N ALA A 219 3.70 -15.54 9.58
CA ALA A 219 5.03 -14.98 9.79
C ALA A 219 5.02 -13.92 10.92
N LEU A 220 5.25 -14.37 12.15
CA LEU A 220 5.16 -13.53 13.36
C LEU A 220 6.12 -12.34 13.35
N GLY A 221 7.36 -12.52 12.86
CA GLY A 221 8.37 -11.46 12.83
C GLY A 221 7.90 -10.21 12.09
N PRO A 222 7.46 -10.32 10.81
CA PRO A 222 6.86 -9.22 10.07
C PRO A 222 5.69 -8.53 10.77
N TYR A 223 4.75 -9.29 11.38
CA TYR A 223 3.62 -8.72 12.10
C TYR A 223 4.07 -7.96 13.35
N LEU A 224 4.99 -8.50 14.13
CA LEU A 224 5.53 -7.86 15.33
C LEU A 224 6.27 -6.57 14.97
N PHE A 225 7.13 -6.60 13.95
CA PHE A 225 7.83 -5.41 13.47
C PHE A 225 6.84 -4.32 13.06
N LYS A 226 5.83 -4.68 12.26
CA LYS A 226 4.79 -3.73 11.83
C LYS A 226 3.98 -3.22 13.02
N TYR A 227 3.73 -4.07 14.01
CA TYR A 227 3.02 -3.71 15.23
C TYR A 227 3.76 -2.63 16.01
N VAL A 228 5.05 -2.85 16.29
CA VAL A 228 5.91 -1.90 17.02
C VAL A 228 5.99 -0.56 16.30
N ILE A 229 6.26 -0.55 14.98
CA ILE A 229 6.36 0.69 14.21
C ILE A 229 5.03 1.45 14.21
N THR A 230 3.91 0.75 14.14
CA THR A 230 2.58 1.38 14.16
C THR A 230 2.22 1.90 15.55
N LEU A 231 2.62 1.22 16.63
CA LEU A 231 2.47 1.74 18.00
C LEU A 231 3.23 3.07 18.17
N VAL A 232 4.47 3.14 17.70
CA VAL A 232 5.24 4.40 17.73
C VAL A 232 4.50 5.50 16.98
N MET A 233 3.94 5.19 15.80
CA MET A 233 3.16 6.16 15.01
C MET A 233 1.81 6.53 15.62
N ILE A 234 1.21 5.70 16.47
CA ILE A 234 -0.01 6.07 17.21
C ILE A 234 0.33 6.99 18.39
N LEU A 235 1.44 6.71 19.07
CA LEU A 235 1.78 7.36 20.34
C LEU A 235 2.55 8.67 20.15
N ALA A 236 3.42 8.76 19.15
CA ALA A 236 4.33 9.90 18.97
C ALA A 236 3.66 11.19 18.46
N PRO A 237 2.79 11.18 17.43
CA PRO A 237 2.18 12.42 16.94
C PRO A 237 1.16 13.01 17.93
N PRO A 238 0.97 14.34 17.95
CA PRO A 238 -0.17 14.98 18.62
C PRO A 238 -1.49 14.45 18.06
N ALA A 239 -2.48 14.16 18.92
CA ALA A 239 -3.70 13.47 18.51
C ALA A 239 -4.52 14.26 17.46
N GLY A 240 -4.54 15.60 17.56
CA GLY A 240 -5.26 16.47 16.62
C GLY A 240 -4.66 16.50 15.21
N ASP A 241 -3.33 16.43 15.10
CA ASP A 241 -2.62 16.53 13.81
C ASP A 241 -2.28 15.15 13.21
N ALA A 242 -2.44 14.08 13.99
CA ALA A 242 -1.96 12.75 13.66
C ALA A 242 -2.47 12.28 12.29
N PHE A 243 -3.76 12.50 11.97
CA PHE A 243 -4.30 12.09 10.68
C PHE A 243 -3.59 12.81 9.52
N ASN A 244 -3.59 14.14 9.51
CA ASN A 244 -2.98 14.92 8.44
C ASN A 244 -1.49 14.56 8.29
N PHE A 245 -0.74 14.60 9.38
CA PHE A 245 0.69 14.28 9.38
C PHE A 245 0.99 12.87 8.86
N ILE A 246 0.28 11.84 9.33
CA ILE A 246 0.52 10.45 8.91
C ILE A 246 0.13 10.25 7.44
N THR A 247 -0.97 10.86 6.98
CA THR A 247 -1.37 10.78 5.57
C THR A 247 -0.31 11.40 4.65
N ASP A 248 0.26 12.53 5.04
CA ASP A 248 1.28 13.20 4.22
C ASP A 248 2.61 12.45 4.25
N LEU A 249 2.98 11.93 5.42
CA LEU A 249 4.15 11.08 5.61
C LEU A 249 4.02 9.74 4.85
N ALA A 250 2.82 9.27 4.54
CA ALA A 250 2.63 8.09 3.70
C ALA A 250 2.80 8.41 2.20
N VAL A 251 2.27 9.54 1.74
CA VAL A 251 2.26 9.91 0.31
C VAL A 251 3.64 10.36 -0.18
N TYR A 252 4.42 11.08 0.63
CA TYR A 252 5.70 11.63 0.18
C TYR A 252 6.75 10.53 -0.16
N PRO A 253 7.07 9.58 0.74
CA PRO A 253 7.98 8.47 0.40
C PRO A 253 7.43 7.58 -0.70
N GLY A 254 6.11 7.34 -0.72
CA GLY A 254 5.45 6.59 -1.80
C GLY A 254 5.70 7.23 -3.17
N SER A 255 5.54 8.56 -3.26
CA SER A 255 5.78 9.33 -4.49
C SER A 255 7.24 9.27 -4.93
N PHE A 256 8.19 9.21 -3.99
CA PHE A 256 9.62 9.01 -4.30
C PHE A 256 9.88 7.65 -4.95
N PHE A 257 9.36 6.56 -4.38
CA PHE A 257 9.52 5.23 -4.97
C PHE A 257 8.75 5.08 -6.28
N ASP A 258 7.57 5.68 -6.41
CA ASP A 258 6.79 5.68 -7.66
C ASP A 258 7.51 6.45 -8.78
N PHE A 259 8.19 7.55 -8.44
CA PHE A 259 9.04 8.29 -9.37
C PHE A 259 10.18 7.40 -9.88
N LEU A 260 10.94 6.78 -8.97
CA LEU A 260 12.04 5.87 -9.34
C LEU A 260 11.55 4.69 -10.17
N MET A 261 10.42 4.10 -9.81
CA MET A 261 9.79 3.01 -10.57
C MET A 261 9.42 3.46 -11.99
N SER A 262 8.82 4.64 -12.14
CA SER A 262 8.40 5.18 -13.44
C SER A 262 9.60 5.46 -14.36
N VAL A 263 10.67 6.04 -13.82
CA VAL A 263 11.93 6.27 -14.55
C VAL A 263 12.62 4.92 -14.89
N GLY A 264 12.70 4.00 -13.93
CA GLY A 264 13.26 2.67 -14.12
C GLY A 264 12.54 1.90 -15.24
N LEU A 265 11.22 2.03 -15.34
CA LEU A 265 10.44 1.41 -16.42
C LEU A 265 10.83 1.95 -17.81
N LEU A 266 11.12 3.24 -17.95
CA LEU A 266 11.60 3.82 -19.22
C LEU A 266 12.99 3.28 -19.58
N ILE A 267 13.89 3.18 -18.60
CA ILE A 267 15.24 2.61 -18.79
C ILE A 267 15.12 1.15 -19.25
N VAL A 268 14.26 0.36 -18.61
CA VAL A 268 14.03 -1.04 -19.00
C VAL A 268 13.45 -1.12 -20.41
N ARG A 269 12.50 -0.26 -20.78
CA ARG A 269 11.97 -0.21 -22.15
C ARG A 269 13.06 0.07 -23.18
N HIS A 270 13.93 1.02 -22.89
CA HIS A 270 15.05 1.37 -23.76
C HIS A 270 16.02 0.19 -23.92
N LYS A 271 16.44 -0.44 -22.81
CA LYS A 271 17.33 -1.61 -22.84
C LYS A 271 16.72 -2.80 -23.56
N ARG A 272 15.44 -3.12 -23.34
CA ARG A 272 14.77 -4.23 -24.04
C ARG A 272 14.62 -3.98 -25.54
N LYS A 273 14.41 -2.72 -25.94
CA LYS A 273 14.39 -2.32 -27.36
C LYS A 273 15.78 -2.47 -27.99
N ALA A 274 16.84 -2.06 -27.28
CA ALA A 274 18.21 -2.25 -27.76
C ALA A 274 18.60 -3.73 -27.93
N LEU A 275 18.06 -4.61 -27.09
CA LEU A 275 18.27 -6.07 -27.15
C LEU A 275 17.29 -6.81 -28.08
N ASN A 276 16.43 -6.11 -28.81
CA ASN A 276 15.41 -6.69 -29.71
C ASN A 276 14.55 -7.81 -29.05
N LEU A 277 14.26 -7.66 -27.75
CA LEU A 277 13.50 -8.67 -27.00
C LEU A 277 12.01 -8.66 -27.41
N PRO A 278 11.31 -9.81 -27.31
CA PRO A 278 9.89 -9.90 -27.62
C PRO A 278 9.07 -8.96 -26.73
N ARG A 279 7.98 -8.43 -27.30
CA ARG A 279 7.09 -7.50 -26.59
C ARG A 279 6.56 -8.15 -25.31
N PRO A 280 6.55 -7.43 -24.17
CA PRO A 280 5.95 -7.95 -22.95
C PRO A 280 4.46 -8.20 -23.15
N VAL A 281 3.92 -9.17 -22.40
CA VAL A 281 2.48 -9.50 -22.35
C VAL A 281 1.63 -8.26 -22.01
N PHE A 282 2.20 -7.31 -21.28
CA PHE A 282 1.58 -6.02 -20.98
C PHE A 282 2.55 -4.86 -21.22
N LYS A 283 2.08 -3.81 -21.89
CA LYS A 283 2.79 -2.54 -22.07
C LYS A 283 1.86 -1.39 -21.63
N ALA A 284 2.24 -0.69 -20.56
CA ALA A 284 1.60 0.56 -20.16
C ALA A 284 1.79 1.66 -21.22
N TRP A 285 0.86 2.60 -21.33
CA TRP A 285 0.95 3.68 -22.31
C TRP A 285 2.09 4.63 -21.97
N ASP A 286 2.85 5.05 -22.98
CA ASP A 286 4.02 5.93 -22.78
C ASP A 286 3.59 7.27 -22.16
N ILE A 287 2.46 7.84 -22.59
CA ILE A 287 1.88 9.07 -22.02
C ILE A 287 1.56 8.94 -20.53
N ALA A 288 1.08 7.78 -20.08
CA ALA A 288 0.74 7.53 -18.68
C ALA A 288 2.01 7.49 -17.80
N ILE A 289 3.13 7.02 -18.35
CA ILE A 289 4.41 6.99 -17.63
C ILE A 289 4.96 8.41 -17.48
N TYR A 290 4.95 9.21 -18.54
CA TYR A 290 5.38 10.62 -18.46
C TYR A 290 4.51 11.42 -17.50
N PHE A 291 3.19 11.23 -17.54
CA PHE A 291 2.28 11.83 -16.57
C PHE A 291 2.59 11.41 -15.13
N SER A 292 2.86 10.12 -14.89
CA SER A 292 3.28 9.61 -13.57
C SER A 292 4.56 10.29 -13.08
N ILE A 293 5.57 10.45 -13.95
CA ILE A 293 6.83 11.13 -13.62
C ILE A 293 6.55 12.58 -13.22
N LEU A 294 5.79 13.32 -14.03
CA LEU A 294 5.45 14.73 -13.74
C LEU A 294 4.65 14.89 -12.45
N LYS A 295 3.64 14.04 -12.24
CA LYS A 295 2.83 13.99 -11.01
C LYS A 295 3.72 13.73 -9.80
N ASN A 296 4.61 12.74 -9.85
CA ASN A 296 5.45 12.42 -8.70
C ASN A 296 6.50 13.51 -8.45
N LEU A 297 7.04 14.13 -9.50
CA LEU A 297 7.95 15.26 -9.35
C LEU A 297 7.26 16.47 -8.68
N TYR A 298 6.03 16.78 -9.09
CA TYR A 298 5.20 17.80 -8.43
C TYR A 298 5.05 17.50 -6.93
N LEU A 299 4.73 16.25 -6.59
CA LEU A 299 4.54 15.84 -5.18
C LEU A 299 5.82 15.81 -4.36
N LEU A 300 7.00 15.79 -4.98
CA LEU A 300 8.27 15.87 -4.25
C LEU A 300 8.74 17.32 -4.08
N ILE A 301 8.43 18.20 -5.03
CA ILE A 301 8.89 19.60 -5.03
C ILE A 301 7.91 20.52 -4.29
N MET A 302 6.63 20.45 -4.62
CA MET A 302 5.64 21.43 -4.14
C MET A 302 5.39 21.42 -2.63
N PRO A 303 5.51 20.30 -1.89
CA PRO A 303 5.47 20.30 -0.43
C PRO A 303 6.44 21.24 0.27
N TRP A 304 7.55 21.60 -0.40
CA TRP A 304 8.51 22.56 0.15
C TRP A 304 8.01 24.00 0.07
N TYR A 305 7.02 24.29 -0.77
CA TYR A 305 6.46 25.62 -0.91
C TYR A 305 5.63 25.99 0.33
N PRO A 306 5.94 27.10 1.02
CA PRO A 306 5.30 27.44 2.28
C PRO A 306 3.83 27.84 2.12
N PRO A 307 2.99 27.57 3.13
CA PRO A 307 1.64 28.12 3.18
C PRO A 307 1.68 29.63 3.43
N ALA A 308 0.59 30.31 3.08
CA ALA A 308 0.48 31.77 3.23
C ALA A 308 0.60 32.25 4.69
N GLY A 309 0.25 31.40 5.67
CA GLY A 309 0.36 31.68 7.10
C GLY A 309 1.76 31.47 7.70
N GLY A 310 2.79 31.21 6.89
CA GLY A 310 4.15 31.00 7.37
C GLY A 310 4.40 29.59 7.93
N ALA A 311 5.38 29.45 8.84
CA ALA A 311 5.90 28.15 9.26
C ALA A 311 4.84 27.19 9.86
N THR A 312 3.85 27.72 10.58
CA THR A 312 2.74 26.96 11.20
C THR A 312 1.39 27.19 10.50
N GLY A 313 1.40 27.78 9.30
CA GLY A 313 0.18 28.04 8.53
C GLY A 313 -0.33 26.82 7.74
N GLY A 314 0.15 25.62 8.07
CA GLY A 314 -0.18 24.37 7.39
C GLY A 314 -1.41 23.69 7.97
N ASP A 315 -1.62 22.43 7.59
CA ASP A 315 -2.68 21.55 8.09
C ASP A 315 -2.30 20.76 9.36
N VAL A 316 -1.16 21.14 9.96
CA VAL A 316 -0.64 20.62 11.24
C VAL A 316 -0.23 21.79 12.14
N SER A 317 -0.32 21.61 13.46
CA SER A 317 0.01 22.66 14.45
C SER A 317 1.50 23.05 14.51
N PHE A 318 2.38 22.21 13.98
CA PHE A 318 3.83 22.42 13.94
C PHE A 318 4.30 22.82 12.53
N TRP A 319 5.62 22.81 12.30
CA TRP A 319 6.19 23.23 11.02
C TRP A 319 5.64 22.43 9.84
N TYR A 320 5.05 23.11 8.84
CA TYR A 320 4.30 22.46 7.75
C TYR A 320 5.11 21.40 6.98
N ALA A 321 6.42 21.59 6.80
CA ALA A 321 7.28 20.67 6.06
C ALA A 321 7.93 19.59 6.96
N THR A 322 7.47 19.43 8.20
CA THR A 322 8.00 18.39 9.10
C THR A 322 7.83 16.99 8.51
N TYR A 323 6.71 16.69 7.85
CA TYR A 323 6.52 15.38 7.19
C TYR A 323 7.51 15.18 6.04
N VAL A 324 7.88 16.25 5.33
CA VAL A 324 8.85 16.21 4.23
C VAL A 324 10.24 15.90 4.76
N VAL A 325 10.71 16.65 5.76
CA VAL A 325 12.03 16.41 6.36
C VAL A 325 12.10 15.05 7.06
N THR A 326 11.03 14.65 7.75
CA THR A 326 10.93 13.32 8.35
C THR A 326 11.02 12.22 7.27
N SER A 327 10.31 12.39 6.15
CA SER A 327 10.35 11.45 5.01
C SER A 327 11.75 11.34 4.42
N VAL A 328 12.41 12.49 4.16
CA VAL A 328 13.77 12.53 3.63
C VAL A 328 14.74 11.88 4.62
N GLY A 329 14.61 12.18 5.91
CA GLY A 329 15.41 11.57 6.97
C GLY A 329 15.27 10.05 7.02
N ILE A 330 14.04 9.53 6.89
CA ILE A 330 13.78 8.08 6.82
C ILE A 330 14.44 7.48 5.56
N LEU A 331 14.26 8.10 4.39
CA LEU A 331 14.85 7.61 3.13
C LEU A 331 16.38 7.59 3.17
N VAL A 332 17.00 8.67 3.66
CA VAL A 332 18.45 8.77 3.85
C VAL A 332 18.93 7.76 4.88
N GLY A 333 18.21 7.60 5.98
CA GLY A 333 18.51 6.58 7.00
C GLY A 333 18.47 5.17 6.44
N CYS A 334 17.48 4.82 5.63
CA CYS A 334 17.40 3.54 4.94
C CYS A 334 18.55 3.33 3.95
N ALA A 335 18.92 4.36 3.18
CA ALA A 335 20.04 4.30 2.25
C ALA A 335 21.39 4.14 2.97
N ALA A 336 21.59 4.89 4.06
CA ALA A 336 22.78 4.78 4.91
C ALA A 336 22.87 3.40 5.57
N TYR A 337 21.76 2.90 6.11
CA TYR A 337 21.68 1.54 6.64
C TYR A 337 22.06 0.49 5.60
N PHE A 338 21.47 0.55 4.40
CA PHE A 338 21.76 -0.39 3.33
C PHE A 338 23.24 -0.33 2.91
N TRP A 339 23.79 0.87 2.77
CA TRP A 339 25.19 1.07 2.43
C TRP A 339 26.13 0.52 3.52
N LEU A 340 25.85 0.81 4.79
CA LEU A 340 26.61 0.28 5.91
C LEU A 340 26.53 -1.25 5.99
N TRP A 341 25.34 -1.83 5.77
CA TRP A 341 25.12 -3.27 5.83
C TRP A 341 25.81 -4.02 4.68
N VAL A 342 25.68 -3.53 3.45
CA VAL A 342 26.16 -4.22 2.23
C VAL A 342 27.62 -3.90 1.90
N HIS A 343 28.08 -2.69 2.20
CA HIS A 343 29.43 -2.25 1.83
C HIS A 343 30.30 -1.91 3.04
N GLY A 344 29.76 -1.25 4.07
CA GLY A 344 30.52 -0.83 5.26
C GLY A 344 31.04 -1.99 6.10
N ILE A 345 30.15 -2.78 6.71
CA ILE A 345 30.50 -3.93 7.56
C ILE A 345 31.36 -4.96 6.81
N PRO A 346 31.03 -5.32 5.55
CA PRO A 346 31.83 -6.30 4.80
C PRO A 346 33.25 -5.79 4.51
N ARG A 347 33.43 -4.51 4.19
CA ARG A 347 34.77 -3.89 4.05
C ARG A 347 35.57 -3.92 5.35
N LEU A 348 34.95 -3.60 6.48
CA LEU A 348 35.63 -3.64 7.79
C LEU A 348 36.00 -5.07 8.22
N ARG A 349 35.20 -6.07 7.86
CA ARG A 349 35.39 -7.47 8.28
C ARG A 349 35.99 -8.38 7.20
N GLY A 350 36.46 -7.82 6.08
CA GLY A 350 37.19 -8.55 5.04
C GLY A 350 36.36 -9.57 4.24
N TYR A 351 35.06 -9.36 4.07
CA TYR A 351 34.19 -10.22 3.25
C TYR A 351 33.36 -9.41 2.26
N LYS A 352 32.78 -10.06 1.25
CA LYS A 352 31.69 -9.50 0.43
C LYS A 352 30.41 -10.31 0.59
N ILE A 353 29.29 -9.64 0.39
CA ILE A 353 27.99 -10.30 0.37
C ILE A 353 27.72 -10.79 -1.06
N ARG A 354 27.35 -12.06 -1.18
CA ARG A 354 26.94 -12.72 -2.43
C ARG A 354 25.58 -13.38 -2.25
N GLU A 355 24.83 -13.54 -3.33
CA GLU A 355 23.55 -14.25 -3.32
C GLU A 355 23.78 -15.73 -3.63
N GLU A 356 23.22 -16.63 -2.85
CA GLU A 356 23.20 -18.07 -3.10
C GLU A 356 21.75 -18.55 -3.21
N VAL A 357 21.43 -19.34 -4.23
CA VAL A 357 20.09 -19.95 -4.36
C VAL A 357 20.00 -21.19 -3.49
N VAL A 358 19.18 -21.12 -2.45
CA VAL A 358 18.88 -22.24 -1.54
C VAL A 358 17.53 -22.82 -1.90
N THR A 359 17.46 -24.14 -2.07
CA THR A 359 16.19 -24.86 -2.24
C THR A 359 15.68 -25.26 -0.85
N LEU A 360 14.47 -24.83 -0.49
CA LEU A 360 13.80 -25.20 0.76
C LEU A 360 13.22 -26.62 0.67
N ASP A 361 12.91 -27.21 1.83
CA ASP A 361 12.40 -28.60 1.94
C ASP A 361 11.09 -28.85 1.17
N ASP A 362 10.34 -27.79 0.86
CA ASP A 362 9.10 -27.80 0.07
C ASP A 362 9.34 -27.64 -1.45
N GLY A 363 10.60 -27.60 -1.89
CA GLY A 363 11.00 -27.38 -3.28
C GLY A 363 10.99 -25.90 -3.71
N ALA A 364 10.65 -24.95 -2.83
CA ALA A 364 10.70 -23.54 -3.14
C ALA A 364 12.14 -23.03 -3.23
N LYS A 365 12.48 -22.32 -4.31
CA LYS A 365 13.79 -21.66 -4.47
C LYS A 365 13.81 -20.32 -3.74
N SER A 366 14.80 -20.11 -2.89
CA SER A 366 15.06 -18.88 -2.14
C SER A 366 16.45 -18.35 -2.39
N HIS A 367 16.66 -17.06 -2.16
CA HIS A 367 17.99 -16.46 -2.17
C HIS A 367 18.46 -16.27 -0.74
N LYS A 368 19.70 -16.61 -0.45
CA LYS A 368 20.35 -16.36 0.83
C LYS A 368 21.57 -15.49 0.58
N LEU A 369 21.69 -14.40 1.34
CA LEU A 369 22.91 -13.61 1.33
C LEU A 369 24.00 -14.33 2.12
N VAL A 370 25.04 -14.76 1.44
CA VAL A 370 26.22 -15.44 1.99
C VAL A 370 27.35 -14.44 2.15
N LYS A 371 28.09 -14.56 3.26
CA LYS A 371 29.31 -13.80 3.50
C LYS A 371 30.48 -14.60 2.95
N VAL A 372 31.04 -14.14 1.84
CA VAL A 372 32.19 -14.78 1.19
C VAL A 372 33.44 -13.99 1.58
N PRO A 373 34.42 -14.59 2.28
CA PRO A 373 35.69 -13.95 2.59
C PRO A 373 36.36 -13.42 1.32
N ASN A 374 37.07 -12.29 1.40
CA ASN A 374 37.67 -11.67 0.22
C ASN A 374 38.64 -12.60 -0.55
N SER A 375 39.26 -13.55 0.15
CA SER A 375 40.14 -14.57 -0.43
C SER A 375 39.42 -15.61 -1.30
N GLU A 376 38.13 -15.84 -1.08
CA GLU A 376 37.35 -16.93 -1.71
C GLU A 376 36.37 -16.42 -2.78
N ILE A 377 36.35 -15.10 -3.04
CA ILE A 377 35.38 -14.48 -3.97
C ILE A 377 35.56 -14.99 -5.39
N GLU A 378 36.80 -15.10 -5.88
CA GLU A 378 37.05 -15.55 -7.25
C GLU A 378 36.64 -17.01 -7.46
N GLU A 379 36.84 -17.85 -6.45
CA GLU A 379 36.40 -19.24 -6.50
C GLU A 379 34.86 -19.34 -6.42
N TRP A 380 34.24 -18.49 -5.61
CA TRP A 380 32.79 -18.41 -5.50
C TRP A 380 32.15 -17.93 -6.81
N ASP A 381 32.67 -16.85 -7.41
CA ASP A 381 32.17 -16.25 -8.67
C ASP A 381 32.40 -17.20 -9.88
N LYS A 382 33.32 -18.18 -9.79
CA LYS A 382 33.47 -19.27 -10.77
C LYS A 382 32.43 -20.37 -10.61
N LYS A 383 32.01 -20.67 -9.38
CA LYS A 383 31.05 -21.74 -9.07
C LYS A 383 29.60 -21.29 -9.18
N HIS A 384 29.33 -19.98 -9.16
CA HIS A 384 27.97 -19.44 -9.14
C HIS A 384 27.73 -18.42 -10.25
N ASP A 385 26.53 -18.46 -10.84
CA ASP A 385 26.11 -17.44 -11.80
C ASP A 385 25.77 -16.11 -11.11
N HIS A 386 25.51 -15.05 -11.89
CA HIS A 386 25.13 -13.74 -11.37
C HIS A 386 23.84 -13.72 -10.52
N SER A 387 23.05 -14.80 -10.54
CA SER A 387 21.84 -14.98 -9.73
C SER A 387 22.05 -15.91 -8.53
N GLY A 388 23.28 -16.36 -8.28
CA GLY A 388 23.64 -17.21 -7.16
C GLY A 388 23.37 -18.70 -7.36
N ARG A 389 23.10 -19.15 -8.58
CA ARG A 389 22.90 -20.58 -8.87
C ARG A 389 24.25 -21.24 -9.09
N ILE A 390 24.43 -22.45 -8.56
CA ILE A 390 25.61 -23.27 -8.84
C ILE A 390 25.63 -23.53 -10.35
N ILE A 391 26.74 -23.16 -10.98
CA ILE A 391 27.03 -23.51 -12.37
C ILE A 391 27.38 -24.99 -12.34
N THR A 392 26.41 -25.86 -12.64
CA THR A 392 26.73 -27.24 -12.99
C THR A 392 27.59 -27.19 -14.26
N GLU A 393 28.86 -27.56 -14.14
CA GLU A 393 29.69 -27.86 -15.31
C GLU A 393 28.93 -28.82 -16.23
N ALA A 394 29.07 -28.60 -17.53
CA ALA A 394 28.30 -29.19 -18.61
C ALA A 394 27.85 -30.64 -18.33
N ILE A 395 26.55 -30.88 -18.51
CA ILE A 395 26.00 -32.22 -18.64
C ILE A 395 26.83 -32.94 -19.70
N ASP A 396 27.49 -34.03 -19.31
CA ASP A 396 28.16 -34.95 -20.24
C ASP A 396 27.16 -35.31 -21.36
N PRO A 397 27.57 -35.31 -22.65
CA PRO A 397 26.67 -35.54 -23.78
C PRO A 397 25.96 -36.92 -23.80
N VAL A 398 26.17 -37.74 -22.77
CA VAL A 398 25.52 -39.04 -22.58
C VAL A 398 24.11 -38.89 -21.97
N ASP A 399 23.82 -37.85 -21.18
CA ASP A 399 22.51 -37.68 -20.51
C ASP A 399 21.46 -36.97 -21.36
N GLU A 400 21.88 -36.25 -22.42
CA GLU A 400 20.93 -35.63 -23.35
C GLU A 400 20.17 -36.69 -24.18
N ALA A 401 20.80 -37.84 -24.41
CA ALA A 401 20.17 -38.99 -25.06
C ALA A 401 19.15 -39.69 -24.14
N GLN A 402 19.43 -39.82 -22.84
CA GLN A 402 18.49 -40.42 -21.89
C GLN A 402 17.29 -39.50 -21.58
N SER A 403 17.48 -38.18 -21.53
CA SER A 403 16.35 -37.26 -21.31
C SER A 403 15.40 -37.18 -22.52
N LYS A 404 15.92 -37.29 -23.76
CA LYS A 404 15.08 -37.34 -24.97
C LYS A 404 14.26 -38.64 -25.06
N ILE A 405 14.78 -39.76 -24.54
CA ILE A 405 14.05 -41.04 -24.49
C ILE A 405 12.89 -40.98 -23.47
N LEU A 406 13.07 -40.29 -22.34
CA LEU A 406 12.01 -40.14 -21.32
C LEU A 406 10.89 -39.19 -21.74
N ILE A 407 11.16 -38.21 -22.62
CA ILE A 407 10.14 -37.31 -23.16
C ILE A 407 9.35 -37.99 -24.30
N ALA A 408 9.98 -38.86 -25.09
CA ALA A 408 9.31 -39.60 -26.16
C ALA A 408 8.42 -40.76 -25.65
N GLY A 409 8.63 -41.25 -24.42
CA GLY A 409 7.90 -42.40 -23.87
C GLY A 409 6.54 -42.12 -23.23
N LYS A 410 6.06 -40.87 -23.22
CA LYS A 410 4.77 -40.50 -22.57
C LYS A 410 3.61 -40.13 -23.50
N ASP A 411 3.87 -39.91 -24.78
CA ASP A 411 2.86 -39.55 -25.77
C ASP A 411 2.71 -40.64 -26.82
N GLY A 412 2.13 -41.78 -26.43
CA GLY A 412 2.08 -42.95 -27.29
C GLY A 412 0.96 -43.93 -26.99
N THR A 413 -0.31 -43.49 -26.98
CA THR A 413 -1.45 -44.36 -27.29
C THR A 413 -2.61 -43.55 -27.88
N LEU A 414 -2.70 -43.59 -29.21
CA LEU A 414 -3.96 -43.48 -29.94
C LEU A 414 -4.84 -44.69 -29.58
N SER A 415 -6.08 -44.45 -29.20
CA SER A 415 -7.15 -45.46 -29.18
C SER A 415 -8.44 -44.81 -29.66
N THR A 416 -8.72 -45.05 -30.94
CA THR A 416 -10.06 -44.99 -31.55
C THR A 416 -10.86 -46.21 -31.13
N THR A 417 -12.07 -46.05 -30.59
CA THR A 417 -13.23 -46.93 -30.89
C THR A 417 -14.53 -46.34 -30.33
N GLN A 418 -15.48 -46.14 -31.26
CA GLN A 418 -16.95 -45.99 -31.19
C GLN A 418 -17.60 -45.00 -30.21
#